data_AF-A0A518XJG7-F1
#
_entry.id   AF-A0A518XJG7-F1
#
_cell.length_a   1.000
_cell.length_b   1.000
_cell.length_c   1.000
_cell.angle_alpha   90.00
_cell.angle_beta   90.00
_cell.angle_gamma   90.00
#
_symmetry.space_group_name_H-M   'P 1'
#
loop_
_entity.id
_entity.type
_entity.pdbx_description
1 polymer ?
#
loop_
_entity_poly.entity_id
_entity_poly.type
_entity_poly.pdbx_seq_one_letter_code
_entity_poly.pdbx_strand_id
1 'polypeptide(L)'
;MRQTELDGKVHFYCCALLALRFAGKYQAVRSPMAQTIFLTRWLSNASSKRLFPRDVEQEIVWLRQRLRHGGPLMNSEQLLLTVYEQARRLRVTPAQA
;
A
#
# COMPACT_ATOMS: atom_id res chain seq x y z
N MET A 1 11.31 -0.11 16.09
CA MET A 1 9.87 -0.10 15.74
C MET A 1 9.14 -1.00 16.71
N ARG A 2 7.97 -0.60 17.20
CA ARG A 2 7.15 -1.45 18.09
C ARG A 2 6.41 -2.49 17.24
N GLN A 3 6.20 -3.70 17.75
CA GLN A 3 5.54 -4.79 16.99
C GLN A 3 4.16 -4.36 16.43
N THR A 4 3.39 -3.59 17.20
CA THR A 4 2.08 -3.06 16.81
C THR A 4 2.13 -2.12 15.60
N GLU A 5 3.23 -1.37 15.43
CA GLU A 5 3.46 -0.49 14.29
C GLU A 5 3.66 -1.33 13.01
N LEU A 6 4.47 -2.39 13.10
CA LEU A 6 4.73 -3.30 11.99
C LEU A 6 3.45 -4.06 11.59
N ASP A 7 2.66 -4.50 12.56
CA ASP A 7 1.37 -5.14 12.31
C ASP A 7 0.42 -4.21 11.54
N GLY A 8 0.39 -2.93 11.91
CA GLY A 8 -0.38 -1.90 11.19
C GLY A 8 0.08 -1.71 9.75
N LYS A 9 1.40 -1.65 9.50
CA LYS A 9 1.96 -1.53 8.15
C LYS A 9 1.68 -2.76 7.28
N VAL A 10 1.83 -3.97 7.84
CA VAL A 10 1.52 -5.23 7.14
C VAL A 10 0.04 -5.30 6.76
N HIS A 11 -0.85 -4.94 7.69
CA HIS A 11 -2.29 -4.89 7.42
C HIS A 11 -2.61 -3.87 6.33
N PHE A 12 -2.05 -2.67 6.41
CA PHE A 12 -2.22 -1.61 5.41
C PHE A 12 -1.83 -2.08 4.00
N TYR A 13 -0.63 -2.64 3.84
CA TYR A 13 -0.16 -3.11 2.53
C TYR A 13 -0.98 -4.28 2.00
N CYS A 14 -1.42 -5.19 2.88
CA CYS A 14 -2.36 -6.25 2.51
C CYS A 14 -3.68 -5.68 1.98
N CYS A 15 -4.28 -4.71 2.70
CA CYS A 15 -5.52 -4.05 2.29
C CYS A 15 -5.38 -3.30 0.96
N ALA A 16 -4.27 -2.59 0.75
CA ALA A 16 -4.01 -1.88 -0.51
C ALA A 16 -3.87 -2.86 -1.70
N LEU A 17 -3.16 -3.98 -1.51
CA LEU A 17 -3.01 -5.02 -2.53
C LEU A 17 -4.35 -5.68 -2.87
N LEU A 18 -5.15 -6.01 -1.84
CA LEU A 18 -6.50 -6.55 -2.04
C LEU A 18 -7.38 -5.55 -2.79
N ALA A 19 -7.42 -4.28 -2.37
CA ALA A 19 -8.21 -3.24 -3.03
C ALA A 19 -7.86 -3.14 -4.53
N LEU A 20 -6.56 -3.15 -4.87
CA LEU A 20 -6.11 -3.11 -6.26
C LEU A 20 -6.57 -4.33 -7.07
N ARG A 21 -6.40 -5.54 -6.52
CA ARG A 21 -6.80 -6.79 -7.17
C ARG A 21 -8.31 -6.88 -7.37
N PHE A 22 -9.08 -6.42 -6.38
CA PHE A 22 -10.54 -6.33 -6.49
C PHE A 22 -10.95 -5.34 -7.58
N ALA A 23 -10.31 -4.17 -7.65
CA ALA A 23 -10.60 -3.20 -8.71
C ALA A 23 -10.23 -3.74 -10.11
N GLY A 24 -9.14 -4.49 -10.24
CA GLY A 24 -8.78 -5.15 -11.48
C GLY A 24 -9.80 -6.21 -11.93
N LYS A 25 -10.34 -6.98 -10.98
CA LYS A 25 -11.32 -8.03 -11.25
C LYS A 25 -12.72 -7.48 -11.56
N TYR A 26 -13.20 -6.49 -10.79
CA TYR A 26 -14.60 -6.06 -10.84
C TYR A 26 -14.83 -4.68 -11.48
N GLN A 27 -13.81 -3.83 -11.58
CA GLN A 27 -13.93 -2.44 -12.06
C GLN A 27 -13.09 -2.14 -13.31
N ALA A 28 -12.61 -3.18 -14.01
CA ALA A 28 -11.79 -3.09 -15.23
C ALA A 28 -10.51 -2.24 -15.08
N VAL A 29 -9.96 -2.12 -13.87
CA VAL A 29 -8.69 -1.42 -13.60
C VAL A 29 -7.50 -2.30 -14.00
N ARG A 30 -7.23 -2.39 -15.30
CA ARG A 30 -6.21 -3.29 -15.87
C ARG A 30 -4.94 -2.59 -16.35
N SER A 31 -5.01 -1.33 -16.75
CA SER A 31 -3.82 -0.60 -17.21
C SER A 31 -2.98 -0.06 -16.03
N PRO A 32 -1.65 0.02 -16.17
CA PRO A 32 -0.77 0.56 -15.12
C PRO A 32 -1.17 1.98 -14.66
N MET A 33 -1.61 2.81 -15.61
CA MET A 33 -2.13 4.15 -15.32
C MET A 33 -3.45 4.11 -14.56
N ALA A 34 -4.41 3.26 -14.96
CA ALA A 34 -5.68 3.12 -14.25
C ALA A 34 -5.48 2.63 -12.82
N GLN A 35 -4.56 1.67 -12.61
CA GLN A 35 -4.17 1.19 -11.28
C GLN A 35 -3.62 2.32 -10.41
N THR A 36 -2.73 3.15 -10.97
CA THR A 36 -2.14 4.32 -10.27
C THR A 36 -3.21 5.34 -9.88
N ILE A 37 -4.16 5.64 -10.77
CA ILE A 37 -5.29 6.53 -10.50
C ILE A 37 -6.19 5.97 -9.41
N PHE A 38 -6.55 4.69 -9.51
CA PHE A 38 -7.36 3.99 -8.52
C PHE A 38 -6.70 4.06 -7.14
N LEU A 39 -5.42 3.69 -7.03
CA LEU A 39 -4.69 3.71 -5.76
C LEU A 39 -4.59 5.12 -5.19
N THR A 40 -4.33 6.13 -6.02
CA THR A 40 -4.26 7.53 -5.54
C THR A 40 -5.58 7.96 -4.90
N ARG A 41 -6.72 7.60 -5.50
CA ARG A 41 -8.05 7.88 -4.95
C ARG A 41 -8.33 7.06 -3.68
N TRP A 42 -8.00 5.77 -3.71
CA TRP A 42 -8.18 4.88 -2.57
C TRP A 42 -7.38 5.35 -1.35
N LEU A 43 -6.11 5.72 -1.54
CA LEU A 43 -5.24 6.26 -0.49
C LEU A 43 -5.75 7.59 0.08
N SER A 44 -6.26 8.47 -0.79
CA SER A 44 -6.87 9.73 -0.35
C SER A 44 -8.09 9.45 0.53
N ASN A 45 -8.97 8.53 0.11
CA ASN A 45 -10.13 8.13 0.90
C ASN A 45 -9.75 7.45 2.22
N ALA A 46 -8.72 6.60 2.22
CA ALA A 46 -8.25 5.90 3.41
C ALA A 46 -7.73 6.87 4.48
N SER A 47 -6.96 7.89 4.08
CA SER A 47 -6.48 8.94 4.98
C SER A 47 -7.62 9.86 5.45
N SER A 48 -8.49 10.31 4.54
CA SER A 48 -9.65 11.15 4.90
C SER A 48 -10.59 10.49 5.90
N LYS A 49 -10.82 9.18 5.77
CA LYS A 49 -11.66 8.40 6.69
C LYS A 49 -10.90 7.86 7.91
N ARG A 50 -9.59 8.12 8.03
CA ARG A 50 -8.72 7.61 9.09
C ARG A 50 -8.89 6.11 9.30
N LEU A 51 -8.89 5.35 8.20
CA LEU A 51 -9.13 3.89 8.25
C LEU A 51 -7.96 3.12 8.90
N PHE A 52 -6.80 3.75 9.03
CA PHE A 52 -5.59 3.15 9.59
C PHE A 52 -5.06 3.96 10.78
N PRO A 53 -4.29 3.33 11.69
CA PRO A 53 -3.63 4.04 12.78
C PRO A 53 -2.67 5.12 12.27
N ARG A 54 -2.39 6.10 13.13
CA ARG A 54 -1.51 7.24 12.79
C ARG A 54 -0.12 6.83 12.31
N ASP A 55 0.39 5.70 12.78
CA ASP A 55 1.70 5.16 12.40
C ASP A 55 1.77 4.72 10.91
N VAL A 56 0.62 4.50 10.28
CA VAL A 56 0.49 4.13 8.85
C VAL A 56 0.38 5.36 7.94
N GLU A 57 0.04 6.54 8.47
CA GLU A 57 -0.12 7.76 7.65
C GLU A 57 1.16 8.11 6.87
N GLN A 58 2.33 7.84 7.45
CA GLN A 58 3.61 8.02 6.75
C GLN A 58 3.72 7.10 5.52
N GLU A 59 3.26 5.85 5.62
CA GLU A 59 3.25 4.91 4.50
C GLU A 59 2.26 5.35 3.41
N ILE A 60 1.10 5.90 3.80
CA ILE A 60 0.11 6.46 2.86
C ILE A 60 0.71 7.63 2.08
N VAL A 61 1.36 8.57 2.77
CA VAL A 61 2.01 9.73 2.15
C VAL A 61 3.13 9.27 1.21
N TRP A 62 4.00 8.38 1.68
CA TRP A 62 5.09 7.83 0.89
C TRP A 62 4.60 7.13 -0.37
N LEU A 63 3.57 6.28 -0.25
CA LEU A 63 3.03 5.53 -1.39
C LEU A 63 2.40 6.47 -2.43
N ARG A 64 1.68 7.51 -2.00
CA ARG A 64 1.16 8.56 -2.91
C ARG A 64 2.27 9.28 -3.66
N GLN A 65 3.37 9.62 -2.97
CA GLN A 65 4.53 10.21 -3.62
C GLN A 65 5.15 9.24 -4.63
N ARG A 66 5.31 7.96 -4.27
CA ARG A 66 5.90 6.95 -5.16
C ARG A 66 5.07 6.77 -6.44
N LEU A 67 3.75 6.71 -6.30
CA LEU A 67 2.79 6.63 -7.41
C LEU A 67 2.86 7.86 -8.32
N ARG A 68 2.99 9.06 -7.74
CA ARG A 68 3.13 10.31 -8.52
C ARG A 68 4.42 10.35 -9.34
N HIS A 69 5.52 9.81 -8.82
CA HIS A 69 6.84 9.87 -9.49
C HIS A 69 7.12 8.68 -10.41
N GLY A 70 6.40 7.56 -10.31
CA GLY A 70 6.70 6.36 -11.10
C GLY A 70 6.31 6.42 -12.58
N GLY A 71 5.55 7.44 -12.99
CA GLY A 71 5.14 7.63 -14.38
C GLY A 71 4.05 6.64 -14.85
N PRO A 72 3.61 6.74 -16.12
CA PRO A 72 2.42 6.05 -16.62
C PRO A 72 2.56 4.52 -16.78
N LEU A 73 3.80 4.01 -16.85
CA LEU A 73 4.09 2.57 -16.99
C LEU A 73 4.40 1.89 -15.66
N MET A 74 4.30 2.62 -14.53
CA MET A 74 4.61 2.09 -13.22
C MET A 74 3.74 0.86 -12.89
N ASN A 75 4.40 -0.26 -12.59
CA ASN A 75 3.72 -1.44 -12.08
C ASN A 75 3.42 -1.27 -10.58
N SER A 76 2.27 -0.65 -10.29
CA SER A 76 1.85 -0.38 -8.92
C SER A 76 1.53 -1.64 -8.11
N GLU A 77 1.09 -2.73 -8.76
CA GLU A 77 0.89 -4.01 -8.10
C GLU A 77 2.22 -4.59 -7.61
N GLN A 78 3.26 -4.57 -8.45
CA GLN A 78 4.59 -5.05 -8.06
C GLN A 78 5.19 -4.21 -6.93
N LEU A 79 4.99 -2.89 -6.95
CA LEU A 79 5.38 -2.04 -5.82
C LEU A 79 4.72 -2.51 -4.52
N LEU A 80 3.39 -2.66 -4.53
CA LEU A 80 2.62 -3.07 -3.36
C LEU A 80 3.04 -4.45 -2.84
N LEU A 81 3.29 -5.41 -3.73
CA LEU A 81 3.81 -6.73 -3.37
C LEU A 81 5.18 -6.62 -2.69
N THR A 82 6.08 -5.82 -3.25
CA THR A 82 7.44 -5.65 -2.72
C THR A 82 7.42 -5.08 -1.30
N VAL A 83 6.67 -4.00 -1.08
CA VAL A 83 6.60 -3.36 0.25
C VAL A 83 5.81 -4.19 1.26
N TYR A 84 4.79 -4.91 0.82
CA TYR A 84 4.08 -5.88 1.66
C TYR A 84 5.03 -6.98 2.14
N GLU A 85 5.82 -7.56 1.24
CA GLU A 85 6.80 -8.59 1.61
C GLU A 85 7.88 -8.06 2.54
N GLN A 86 8.40 -6.85 2.28
CA GLN A 86 9.38 -6.20 3.15
C GLN A 86 8.81 -6.01 4.56
N ALA A 87 7.61 -5.42 4.68
CA ALA A 87 6.95 -5.24 5.97
C ALA A 87 6.68 -6.58 6.67
N ARG A 88 6.24 -7.60 5.92
CA ARG A 88 5.99 -8.94 6.45
C ARG A 88 7.28 -9.61 6.96
N ARG A 89 8.39 -9.45 6.25
CA ARG A 89 9.70 -9.96 6.69
C ARG A 89 10.15 -9.27 7.98
N LEU A 90 10.06 -7.94 8.04
CA LEU A 90 10.42 -7.15 9.23
C LEU A 90 9.55 -7.49 10.45
N ARG A 91 8.29 -7.89 10.24
CA ARG A 91 7.41 -8.41 11.29
C ARG A 91 7.84 -9.79 11.80
N VAL A 92 8.37 -10.64 10.91
CA VAL A 92 8.73 -12.05 11.20
C VAL A 92 10.11 -12.17 11.82
N THR A 93 11.05 -11.27 11.53
CA THR A 93 12.37 -11.26 12.18
C THR A 93 12.21 -10.70 13.60
N PRO A 94 12.22 -11.51 14.68
CA PRO A 94 12.27 -10.95 16.01
C PRO A 94 13.58 -10.18 16.14
N ALA A 95 13.52 -9.00 16.76
CA ALA A 95 14.69 -8.26 17.21
C ALA A 95 15.42 -9.05 18.32
N GLN A 96 16.12 -10.12 17.93
CA GLN A 96 16.97 -10.93 18.78
C GLN A 96 18.31 -11.13 18.07
N ALA A 97 19.21 -10.19 18.34
CA ALA A 97 20.66 -10.39 18.40
C ALA A 97 21.17 -9.52 19.55
#